data_AF-A0A2V9UBF6-F1
#
_entry.id   AF-A0A2V9UBF6-F1
#
_cell.length_a   1.000
_cell.length_b   1.000
_cell.length_c   1.000
_cell.angle_alpha   90.00
_cell.angle_beta   90.00
_cell.angle_gamma   90.00
#
_symmetry.space_group_name_H-M   'P 1'
#
loop_
_entity.id
_entity.type
_entity.pdbx_description
1 polymer ?
#
loop_
_entity_poly.entity_id
_entity_poly.type
_entity_poly.pdbx_seq_one_letter_code
_entity_poly.pdbx_strand_id
1 'polypeptide(L)'
;MPTGDKQKHKHLASLSRLMFNGYSAGFESPTEDLRPVYPELECISALNENELAEFVHVADLHHVTVRALQVVEKAAACLENQSLRHWCEPLLASERQR
;
A
#
# COMPACT_ATOMS: atom_id res chain seq x y z
N MET A 1 -8.24 -19.66 17.34
CA MET A 1 -7.01 -19.68 16.53
C MET A 1 -6.48 -18.25 16.45
N PRO A 2 -5.29 -17.91 16.99
CA PRO A 2 -4.75 -16.55 16.94
C PRO A 2 -3.96 -16.38 15.64
N THR A 3 -4.68 -16.26 14.51
CA THR A 3 -4.09 -15.99 13.19
C THR A 3 -4.03 -14.50 12.86
N GLY A 4 -4.83 -13.68 13.55
CA GLY A 4 -4.91 -12.22 13.29
C GLY A 4 -3.60 -11.48 13.52
N ASP A 5 -2.86 -11.79 14.59
CA ASP A 5 -1.61 -11.08 14.88
C ASP A 5 -0.55 -11.34 13.80
N LYS A 6 -0.40 -12.58 13.33
CA LYS A 6 0.58 -12.91 12.28
C LYS A 6 0.28 -12.18 10.97
N GLN A 7 -1.00 -12.02 10.64
CA GLN A 7 -1.43 -11.34 9.42
C GLN A 7 -1.19 -9.83 9.51
N LYS A 8 -1.52 -9.20 10.65
CA LYS A 8 -1.18 -7.79 10.91
C LYS A 8 0.31 -7.51 10.82
N HIS A 9 1.16 -8.40 11.35
CA HIS A 9 2.62 -8.25 11.24
C HIS A 9 3.10 -8.31 9.78
N LYS A 10 2.49 -9.14 8.93
CA LYS A 10 2.80 -9.18 7.49
C LYS A 10 2.40 -7.89 6.81
N HIS A 11 1.19 -7.38 7.06
CA HIS A 11 0.74 -6.11 6.49
C HIS A 11 1.62 -4.95 6.94
N LEU A 12 1.98 -4.90 8.23
CA LEU A 12 2.91 -3.92 8.75
C LEU A 12 4.30 -4.01 8.09
N ALA A 13 4.82 -5.22 7.87
CA ALA A 13 6.08 -5.41 7.18
C ALA A 13 6.01 -4.92 5.72
N SER A 14 4.90 -5.18 5.01
CA SER A 14 4.67 -4.67 3.66
C SER A 14 4.56 -3.14 3.64
N LEU A 15 3.81 -2.56 4.58
CA LEU A 15 3.71 -1.10 4.71
C LEU A 15 5.06 -0.46 4.99
N SER A 16 5.85 -1.04 5.88
CA SER A 16 7.21 -0.59 6.17
C SER A 16 8.06 -0.57 4.90
N ARG A 17 8.07 -1.66 4.12
CA ARG A 17 8.81 -1.73 2.85
C ARG A 17 8.31 -0.70 1.83
N LEU A 18 6.99 -0.51 1.69
CA LEU A 18 6.44 0.55 0.85
C LEU A 18 6.91 1.94 1.28
N MET A 19 6.98 2.22 2.59
CA MET A 19 7.39 3.53 3.08
C MET A 19 8.90 3.76 2.91
N PHE A 20 9.72 2.77 3.24
CA PHE A 20 11.17 2.89 3.13
C PHE A 20 11.67 2.91 1.68
N ASN A 21 11.02 2.16 0.79
CA ASN A 21 11.47 2.02 -0.60
C ASN A 21 10.65 2.86 -1.59
N GLY A 22 9.44 3.28 -1.21
CA GLY A 22 8.52 4.02 -2.08
C GLY A 22 8.61 5.54 -1.95
N TYR A 23 9.36 6.07 -0.98
CA TYR A 23 9.58 7.51 -0.81
C TYR A 23 11.06 7.86 -0.81
N SER A 24 11.38 9.03 -1.35
CA SER A 24 12.66 9.69 -1.13
C SER A 24 12.69 10.35 0.26
N ALA A 25 13.88 10.77 0.68
CA ALA A 25 14.05 11.52 1.93
C ALA A 25 13.10 12.73 1.98
N GLY A 26 12.32 12.82 3.05
CA GLY A 26 11.30 13.87 3.25
C GLY A 26 9.85 13.39 3.19
N PHE A 27 9.57 12.20 2.62
CA PHE A 27 8.22 11.61 2.56
C PHE A 27 7.13 12.52 1.96
N GLU A 28 7.53 13.49 1.13
CA GLU A 28 6.62 14.45 0.49
C GLU A 28 5.99 13.87 -0.78
N SER A 29 6.77 13.12 -1.57
CA SER A 29 6.32 12.51 -2.82
C SER A 29 6.93 11.12 -3.01
N PRO A 30 6.21 10.17 -3.63
CA PRO A 30 6.78 8.87 -3.96
C PRO A 30 8.03 9.02 -4.85
N THR A 31 9.05 8.21 -4.60
CA THR A 31 10.30 8.20 -5.39
C THR A 31 10.03 7.94 -6.88
N GLU A 32 10.93 8.39 -7.75
CA GLU A 32 10.84 8.11 -9.19
C GLU A 32 11.10 6.63 -9.49
N ASP A 33 12.03 6.01 -8.78
CA ASP A 33 12.36 4.59 -8.95
C ASP A 33 11.57 3.70 -7.98
N LEU A 34 10.46 3.14 -8.47
CA LEU A 34 9.59 2.24 -7.71
C LEU A 34 9.90 0.75 -7.93
N ARG A 35 10.94 0.40 -8.69
CA ARG A 35 11.32 -1.02 -8.86
C ARG A 35 11.53 -1.76 -7.53
N PRO A 36 12.09 -1.13 -6.48
CA PRO A 36 12.26 -1.79 -5.19
C PRO A 36 10.96 -2.11 -4.44
N VAL A 37 9.80 -1.57 -4.86
CA VAL A 37 8.48 -1.87 -4.25
C VAL A 37 7.62 -2.84 -5.09
N TYR A 38 8.09 -3.26 -6.27
CA TYR A 38 7.32 -4.17 -7.13
C TYR A 38 7.02 -5.53 -6.48
N PRO A 39 7.94 -6.17 -5.72
CA PRO A 39 7.63 -7.41 -5.02
C PRO A 39 6.48 -7.24 -4.00
N GLU A 40 6.42 -6.09 -3.33
CA GLU A 40 5.31 -5.76 -2.43
C GLU A 40 4.00 -5.62 -3.18
N LEU A 41 4.01 -5.04 -4.39
CA LEU A 41 2.82 -4.94 -5.22
C LEU A 41 2.29 -6.30 -5.67
N GLU A 42 3.18 -7.22 -6.05
CA GLU A 42 2.79 -8.61 -6.34
C GLU A 42 2.10 -9.23 -5.11
N CYS A 43 2.69 -9.06 -3.93
CA CYS A 43 2.09 -9.54 -2.68
C CYS A 43 0.71 -8.92 -2.41
N ILE A 44 0.54 -7.61 -2.62
CA ILE A 44 -0.72 -6.90 -2.37
C ILE A 44 -1.77 -7.29 -3.41
N SER A 45 -1.39 -7.43 -4.68
CA SER A 45 -2.32 -7.86 -5.75
C SER A 45 -2.86 -9.28 -5.57
N ALA A 46 -2.17 -10.12 -4.80
CA ALA A 46 -2.61 -11.47 -4.47
C ALA A 46 -3.55 -11.53 -3.26
N LEU A 47 -3.75 -10.42 -2.53
CA LEU A 47 -4.64 -10.36 -1.38
C LEU A 47 -6.10 -10.39 -1.83
N ASN A 48 -6.95 -11.07 -1.05
CA ASN A 48 -8.40 -10.97 -1.23
C ASN A 48 -8.98 -9.70 -0.59
N GLU A 49 -10.26 -9.41 -0.82
CA GLU A 49 -10.94 -8.20 -0.33
C GLU A 49 -10.83 -8.00 1.19
N ASN A 50 -10.94 -9.07 1.99
CA ASN A 50 -10.83 -8.98 3.45
C ASN A 50 -9.41 -8.63 3.88
N GLU A 51 -8.41 -9.21 3.22
CA GLU A 51 -7.00 -8.93 3.49
C GLU A 51 -6.60 -7.52 3.02
N LEU A 52 -7.18 -7.03 1.92
CA LEU A 52 -7.00 -5.65 1.45
C LEU A 52 -7.63 -4.66 2.44
N ALA A 53 -8.82 -4.96 2.96
CA ALA A 53 -9.46 -4.15 4.01
C ALA A 53 -8.62 -4.14 5.30
N GLU A 54 -8.07 -5.29 5.71
CA GLU A 54 -7.17 -5.37 6.86
C GLU A 54 -5.86 -4.60 6.61
N PHE A 55 -5.29 -4.69 5.41
CA PHE A 55 -4.11 -3.92 5.03
C PHE A 55 -4.34 -2.40 5.16
N VAL A 56 -5.47 -1.90 4.66
CA VAL A 56 -5.86 -0.48 4.78
C VAL A 56 -6.09 -0.10 6.25
N HIS A 57 -6.74 -0.96 7.02
CA HIS A 57 -6.94 -0.72 8.45
C HIS A 57 -5.60 -0.61 9.21
N VAL A 58 -4.64 -1.49 8.92
CA VAL A 58 -3.30 -1.39 9.50
C VAL A 58 -2.61 -0.10 9.05
N ALA A 59 -2.74 0.31 7.79
CA ALA A 59 -2.19 1.58 7.31
C ALA A 59 -2.77 2.80 8.04
N ASP A 60 -4.07 2.77 8.36
CA ASP A 60 -4.79 3.82 9.11
C ASP A 60 -4.32 3.90 10.56
N LEU A 61 -4.19 2.74 11.24
CA LEU A 61 -3.64 2.65 12.59
C LEU A 61 -2.23 3.24 12.72
N HIS A 62 -1.46 3.21 11.64
CA HIS A 62 -0.09 3.74 11.58
C HIS A 62 -0.01 5.11 10.89
N HIS A 63 -1.13 5.74 10.54
CA HIS A 63 -1.20 7.05 9.89
C HIS A 63 -0.40 7.16 8.57
N VAL A 64 -0.34 6.06 7.82
CA VAL A 64 0.37 5.98 6.53
C VAL A 64 -0.55 5.65 5.36
N THR A 65 -1.87 5.59 5.54
CA THR A 65 -2.86 5.22 4.49
C THR A 65 -2.63 5.95 3.18
N VAL A 66 -2.68 7.28 3.19
CA VAL A 66 -2.52 8.10 1.98
C VAL A 66 -1.17 7.82 1.30
N ARG A 67 -0.09 7.82 2.09
CA ARG A 67 1.26 7.63 1.57
C ARG A 67 1.45 6.25 0.96
N ALA A 68 0.95 5.21 1.62
CA ALA A 68 1.00 3.83 1.16
C ALA A 68 0.19 3.66 -0.13
N LEU A 69 -1.03 4.16 -0.16
CA LEU A 69 -1.88 4.09 -1.35
C LEU A 69 -1.30 4.87 -2.54
N GLN A 70 -0.64 6.02 -2.30
CA GLN A 70 0.06 6.77 -3.36
C GLN A 70 1.22 5.97 -3.97
N VAL A 71 2.00 5.25 -3.15
CA VAL A 71 3.07 4.38 -3.67
C VAL A 71 2.48 3.23 -4.46
N VAL A 72 1.42 2.59 -3.96
CA VAL A 72 0.76 1.48 -4.66
C VAL A 72 0.14 1.97 -5.97
N GLU A 73 -0.57 3.09 -5.99
CA GLU A 73 -1.14 3.67 -7.21
C GLU A 73 -0.07 3.97 -8.26
N LYS A 74 1.02 4.64 -7.87
CA LYS A 74 2.11 5.01 -8.78
C LYS A 74 2.84 3.78 -9.30
N ALA A 75 3.15 2.81 -8.44
CA ALA A 75 3.83 1.58 -8.85
C ALA A 75 2.91 0.69 -9.70
N ALA A 76 1.60 0.65 -9.41
CA ALA A 76 0.62 -0.08 -10.21
C ALA A 76 0.44 0.55 -11.60
N ALA A 77 0.56 1.88 -11.71
CA ALA A 77 0.64 2.55 -13.01
C ALA A 77 1.89 2.16 -13.80
N CYS A 78 3.06 2.04 -13.15
CA CYS A 78 4.29 1.57 -13.79
C CYS A 78 4.22 0.11 -14.26
N LEU A 79 3.48 -0.74 -13.55
CA LEU A 79 3.31 -2.17 -13.85
C LEU A 79 2.08 -2.47 -14.71
N GLU A 80 1.34 -1.45 -15.15
CA GLU A 80 0.06 -1.60 -15.88
C GLU A 80 -0.97 -2.49 -15.13
N ASN A 81 -0.87 -2.57 -13.79
CA ASN A 81 -1.75 -3.37 -12.96
C ASN A 81 -3.06 -2.61 -12.71
N GLN A 82 -4.01 -2.79 -13.62
CA GLN A 82 -5.31 -2.13 -13.57
C GLN A 82 -6.09 -2.48 -12.30
N SER A 83 -6.03 -3.72 -11.82
CA SER A 83 -6.79 -4.15 -10.63
C SER A 83 -6.40 -3.35 -9.39
N LEU A 84 -5.10 -3.18 -9.14
CA LEU A 84 -4.62 -2.37 -8.01
C LEU A 84 -4.97 -0.89 -8.17
N ARG A 85 -4.92 -0.34 -9.39
CA ARG A 85 -5.30 1.05 -9.65
C ARG A 85 -6.77 1.30 -9.33
N HIS A 86 -7.67 0.45 -9.83
CA HIS A 86 -9.11 0.55 -9.58
C HIS A 86 -9.44 0.39 -8.09
N TRP A 87 -8.65 -0.40 -7.35
CA TRP A 87 -8.80 -0.55 -5.91
C TRP A 87 -8.31 0.69 -5.14
N CYS A 88 -7.15 1.26 -5.50
CA CYS A 88 -6.56 2.42 -4.80
C CYS A 88 -7.32 3.73 -5.05
N GLU A 89 -7.81 3.96 -6.26
CA GLU A 89 -8.42 5.24 -6.68
C GLU A 89 -9.58 5.71 -5.76
N PRO A 90 -10.60 4.90 -5.46
CA PRO A 90 -11.68 5.32 -4.56
C PRO A 90 -11.22 5.53 -3.10
N LEU A 91 -10.22 4.76 -2.65
CA LEU A 91 -9.66 4.91 -1.30
C LEU A 91 -8.89 6.23 -1.16
N LEU A 92 -8.07 6.56 -2.16
CA LEU A 92 -7.36 7.84 -2.22
C LEU A 92 -8.33 9.03 -2.36
N ALA A 93 -9.38 8.89 -3.16
CA ALA A 93 -10.40 9.93 -3.30
C ALA A 93 -11.10 10.21 -1.96
N SER A 94 -11.42 9.16 -1.20
CA SER A 94 -12.07 9.28 0.11
C SER A 94 -11.16 9.96 1.14
N GLU A 95 -9.88 9.58 1.19
CA GLU A 95 -8.92 10.18 2.13
C GLU A 95 -8.56 11.64 1.77
N ARG A 96 -8.66 12.06 0.50
CA ARG A 96 -8.48 13.46 0.10
C ARG A 96 -9.64 14.37 0.51
N GLN A 97 -10.81 13.81 0.82
CA GLN A 97 -12.01 14.55 1.23
C GLN A 97 -12.15 14.66 2.76
N ARG A 98 -11.33 13.93 3.52
CA ARG A 98 -11.36 13.81 4.97
C ARG A 98 -10.50 14.89 5.64
#